data_AF-A0A7K3VJS0-F1
#
_entry.id   AF-A0A7K3VJS0-F1
#
_cell.length_a   1.000
_cell.length_b   1.000
_cell.length_c   1.000
_cell.angle_alpha   90.00
_cell.angle_beta   90.00
_cell.angle_gamma   90.00
#
_symmetry.space_group_name_H-M   'P 1'
#
loop_
_entity.id
_entity.type
_entity.pdbx_description
1 polymer ?
#
loop_
_entity_poly.entity_id
_entity_poly.type
_entity_poly.pdbx_seq_one_letter_code
_entity_poly.pdbx_strand_id
1 'polypeptide(L)'
;MTLLEHLREACDAIISGQAPDEAKAKKQDSRQFRSRIVTPENIYQYCKKVKSYDGPHFATIRANPELLEYVELRNKSSRVPRTPAKQTEHQVEVNDALNRITSIDDRQTLWEEVEEGRAAKAHANMLLQFLSGLPSVIVDALPGKKMTIDNLRVAPTALDPTSKKLLRELVRSLTDNEVHLAAFDLIYKKGRVRMDYGAETELISPEQMQLLLQLAGIREDGTGAA
;
A
#
# COMPACT_ATOMS: atom_id res chain seq x y z
N MET A 1 -17.24 22.80 35.80
CA MET A 1 -16.11 22.31 35.00
C MET A 1 -15.73 23.38 33.99
N THR A 2 -14.43 23.65 33.85
CA THR A 2 -13.90 24.68 32.95
C THR A 2 -13.76 24.13 31.51
N LEU A 3 -13.67 25.03 30.52
CA LEU A 3 -13.54 24.66 29.09
C LEU A 3 -12.37 23.71 28.81
N LEU A 4 -11.26 23.89 29.54
CA LEU A 4 -10.05 23.06 29.43
C LEU A 4 -10.22 21.66 30.02
N GLU A 5 -11.01 21.52 31.09
CA GLU A 5 -11.32 20.21 31.68
C GLU A 5 -12.13 19.35 30.70
N HIS A 6 -13.14 19.94 30.07
CA HIS A 6 -13.94 19.27 29.04
C HIS A 6 -13.10 18.86 27.82
N LEU A 7 -12.15 19.71 27.41
CA LEU A 7 -11.22 19.41 26.32
C LEU A 7 -10.31 18.24 26.70
N ARG A 8 -9.75 18.27 27.92
CA ARG A 8 -8.86 17.23 28.45
C ARG A 8 -9.58 15.88 28.52
N GLU A 9 -10.76 15.84 29.11
CA GLU A 9 -11.57 14.61 29.22
C GLU A 9 -11.85 14.01 27.84
N ALA A 10 -12.27 14.84 26.88
CA ALA A 10 -12.54 14.40 25.52
C ALA A 10 -11.29 13.83 24.83
N CYS A 11 -10.14 14.50 24.96
CA CYS A 11 -8.87 14.01 24.42
C CYS A 11 -8.48 12.66 25.04
N ASP A 12 -8.55 12.53 26.36
CA ASP A 12 -8.17 11.32 27.08
C ASP A 12 -9.11 10.14 26.75
N ALA A 13 -10.41 10.38 26.59
CA ALA A 13 -11.39 9.37 26.19
C ALA A 13 -11.19 8.87 24.75
N ILE A 14 -10.83 9.76 23.82
CA ILE A 14 -10.55 9.39 22.42
C ILE A 14 -9.25 8.60 22.31
N ILE A 15 -8.20 9.02 23.02
CA ILE A 15 -6.87 8.36 22.98
C ILE A 15 -6.93 6.97 23.62
N SER A 16 -7.58 6.85 24.78
CA SER A 16 -7.72 5.58 25.50
C SER A 16 -8.59 4.56 24.75
N GLY A 17 -9.43 5.01 23.83
CA GLY A 17 -10.41 4.17 23.14
C GLY A 17 -11.70 3.97 23.94
N GLN A 18 -11.94 4.74 25.01
CA GLN A 18 -13.20 4.73 25.74
C GLN A 18 -14.33 5.43 24.96
N ALA A 19 -14.01 6.44 24.15
CA ALA A 19 -14.98 7.18 23.35
C ALA A 19 -15.88 6.32 22.43
N PRO A 20 -15.35 5.35 21.64
CA PRO A 20 -16.22 4.48 20.85
C PRO A 20 -17.10 3.55 21.70
N ASP A 21 -16.65 3.15 22.89
CA ASP A 21 -17.42 2.26 23.76
C ASP A 21 -18.56 3.01 24.45
N GLU A 22 -18.31 4.23 24.93
CA GLU A 22 -19.35 5.11 25.46
C GLU A 22 -20.36 5.54 24.38
N ALA A 23 -19.90 5.81 23.15
CA ALA A 23 -20.77 6.12 22.02
C ALA A 23 -21.70 4.94 21.67
N LYS A 24 -21.19 3.71 21.69
CA LYS A 24 -22.01 2.49 21.51
C LYS A 24 -23.03 2.33 22.62
N ALA A 25 -22.64 2.54 23.88
CA ALA A 25 -23.55 2.46 25.03
C ALA A 25 -24.73 3.44 24.89
N LYS A 26 -24.49 4.61 24.28
CA LYS A 26 -25.53 5.63 24.01
C LYS A 26 -26.21 5.51 22.64
N LYS A 27 -26.00 4.42 21.90
CA LYS A 27 -26.54 4.19 20.54
C LYS A 27 -26.20 5.32 19.54
N GLN A 28 -25.06 5.96 19.71
CA GLN A 28 -24.53 6.99 18.81
C GLN A 28 -23.55 6.38 17.80
N ASP A 29 -23.28 7.10 16.71
CA ASP A 29 -22.29 6.66 15.73
C ASP A 29 -20.88 6.67 16.34
N SER A 30 -20.28 5.47 16.43
CA SER A 30 -18.94 5.25 16.98
C SER A 30 -17.85 5.28 15.91
N ARG A 31 -18.19 5.33 14.61
CA ARG A 31 -17.23 5.25 13.51
C ARG A 31 -16.17 6.34 13.57
N GLN A 32 -16.58 7.57 13.90
CA GLN A 32 -15.70 8.74 14.01
C GLN A 32 -14.64 8.62 15.13
N PHE A 33 -14.91 7.81 16.17
CA PHE A 33 -14.00 7.62 17.31
C PHE A 33 -13.12 6.37 17.18
N ARG A 34 -13.22 5.62 16.07
CA ARG A 34 -12.41 4.40 15.86
C ARG A 34 -10.94 4.72 15.64
N SER A 35 -10.66 5.80 14.91
CA SER A 35 -9.32 6.35 14.86
C SER A 35 -9.08 7.01 16.22
N ARG A 36 -8.10 6.49 16.99
CA ARG A 36 -7.63 7.07 18.26
C ARG A 36 -6.86 8.39 18.04
N ILE A 37 -7.28 9.15 17.04
CA ILE A 37 -6.72 10.42 16.62
C ILE A 37 -7.68 11.49 17.12
N VAL A 38 -7.16 12.41 17.91
CA VAL A 38 -7.91 13.52 18.44
C VAL A 38 -8.01 14.60 17.37
N THR A 39 -9.21 14.89 16.89
CA THR A 39 -9.46 16.02 16.00
C THR A 39 -10.43 16.99 16.68
N PRO A 40 -10.41 18.30 16.35
CA PRO A 40 -11.37 19.27 16.89
C PRO A 40 -12.84 18.84 16.68
N GLU A 41 -13.10 18.16 15.57
CA GLU A 41 -14.42 17.66 15.22
C GLU A 41 -14.80 16.45 16.09
N ASN A 42 -13.90 15.49 16.29
CA ASN A 42 -14.12 14.37 17.20
C ASN A 42 -14.36 14.85 18.64
N ILE A 43 -13.60 15.84 19.12
CA ILE A 43 -13.80 16.41 20.47
C ILE A 43 -15.21 17.01 20.59
N TYR A 44 -15.60 17.87 19.66
CA TYR A 44 -16.92 18.50 19.68
C TYR A 44 -18.04 17.47 19.65
N GLN A 45 -17.94 16.47 18.78
CA GLN A 45 -18.93 15.41 18.66
C GLN A 45 -19.00 14.55 19.92
N TYR A 46 -17.87 14.27 20.57
CA TYR A 46 -17.83 13.54 21.82
C TYR A 46 -18.51 14.31 22.96
N CYS A 47 -18.15 15.58 23.16
CA CYS A 47 -18.77 16.44 24.18
C CYS A 47 -20.29 16.55 23.97
N LYS A 48 -20.72 16.85 22.74
CA LYS A 48 -22.13 17.10 22.41
C LYS A 48 -22.99 15.83 22.39
N LYS A 49 -22.56 14.77 21.70
CA LYS A 49 -23.38 13.58 21.46
C LYS A 49 -23.17 12.50 22.50
N VAL A 50 -21.95 12.37 23.04
CA VAL A 50 -21.62 11.30 23.99
C VAL A 50 -21.78 11.78 25.42
N LYS A 51 -21.24 12.93 25.82
CA LYS A 51 -21.36 13.38 27.22
C LYS A 51 -22.51 14.35 27.49
N SER A 52 -23.12 14.91 26.44
CA SER A 52 -24.27 15.82 26.54
C SER A 52 -24.00 17.11 27.31
N TYR A 53 -22.74 17.56 27.36
CA TYR A 53 -22.36 18.88 27.88
C TYR A 53 -21.86 19.78 26.75
N ASP A 54 -22.01 21.10 26.95
CA ASP A 54 -21.49 22.10 26.00
C ASP A 54 -19.96 22.21 26.14
N GLY A 55 -19.27 21.48 25.26
CA GLY A 55 -17.82 21.59 25.08
C GLY A 55 -17.44 22.69 24.08
N PRO A 56 -16.14 22.99 23.94
CA PRO A 56 -15.67 23.93 22.93
C PRO A 56 -16.12 23.50 21.53
N HIS A 57 -16.73 24.43 20.79
CA HIS A 57 -17.11 24.18 19.41
C HIS A 57 -15.86 23.96 18.56
N PHE A 58 -15.92 23.10 17.54
CA PHE A 58 -14.76 22.78 16.70
C PHE A 58 -14.15 24.05 16.05
N ALA A 59 -14.99 25.03 15.72
CA ALA A 59 -14.54 26.32 15.18
C ALA A 59 -13.75 27.14 16.22
N THR A 60 -14.15 27.09 17.48
CA THR A 60 -13.44 27.74 18.60
C THR A 60 -12.08 27.12 18.84
N ILE A 61 -11.98 25.78 18.77
CA ILE A 61 -10.71 25.06 18.87
C ILE A 61 -9.78 25.43 17.71
N ARG A 62 -10.31 25.56 16.48
CA ARG A 62 -9.52 25.95 15.31
C ARG A 62 -9.09 27.42 15.32
N ALA A 63 -9.90 28.30 15.90
CA ALA A 63 -9.62 29.73 15.95
C ALA A 63 -8.61 30.10 17.06
N ASN A 64 -8.51 29.30 18.13
CA ASN A 64 -7.57 29.54 19.22
C ASN A 64 -6.30 28.70 19.02
N PRO A 65 -5.12 29.32 18.80
CA PRO A 65 -3.87 28.60 18.56
C PRO A 65 -3.44 27.75 19.76
N GLU A 66 -3.71 28.18 21.00
CA GLU A 66 -3.31 27.46 22.21
C GLU A 66 -4.08 26.13 22.37
N LEU A 67 -5.38 26.13 22.04
CA LEU A 67 -6.21 24.92 22.09
C LEU A 67 -5.82 23.93 20.99
N LEU A 68 -5.45 24.45 19.81
CA LEU A 68 -5.00 23.63 18.70
C LEU A 68 -3.64 22.99 19.00
N GLU A 69 -2.71 23.76 19.56
CA GLU A 69 -1.41 23.26 20.02
C GLU A 69 -1.57 22.17 21.08
N TYR A 70 -2.49 22.35 22.04
CA TYR A 70 -2.80 21.33 23.04
C TYR A 70 -3.25 20.00 22.40
N VAL A 71 -4.16 20.06 21.41
CA VAL A 71 -4.65 18.87 20.70
C VAL A 71 -3.53 18.19 19.91
N GLU A 72 -2.65 18.96 19.27
CA GLU A 72 -1.49 18.43 18.56
C GLU A 72 -0.50 17.75 19.49
N LEU A 73 -0.16 18.36 20.62
CA LEU A 73 0.73 17.78 21.63
C LEU A 73 0.16 16.47 22.16
N ARG A 74 -1.16 16.41 22.38
CA ARG A 74 -1.84 15.17 22.79
C ARG A 74 -1.72 14.07 21.73
N ASN A 75 -1.93 14.37 20.45
CA ASN A 75 -1.73 13.41 19.36
C ASN A 75 -0.27 12.97 19.19
N LYS A 76 0.69 13.85 19.45
CA LYS A 76 2.12 13.50 19.43
C LYS A 76 2.46 12.56 20.58
N SER A 77 1.94 12.82 21.77
CA SER A 77 2.13 11.97 22.96
C SER A 77 1.42 10.61 22.86
N SER A 78 0.32 10.52 22.11
CA SER A 78 -0.42 9.27 21.93
C SER A 78 0.20 8.30 20.92
N ARG A 79 1.25 8.72 20.20
CA ARG A 79 2.12 7.83 19.43
C ARG A 79 2.98 7.02 20.41
N VAL A 80 2.32 6.14 21.16
CA VAL A 80 2.99 5.08 21.92
C VAL A 80 3.88 4.33 20.93
N PRO A 81 5.17 4.08 21.22
CA PRO A 81 5.99 3.23 20.38
C PRO A 81 5.23 1.93 20.17
N ARG A 82 4.96 1.59 18.89
CA ARG A 82 4.28 0.34 18.53
C ARG A 82 4.91 -0.76 19.35
N THR A 83 4.10 -1.45 20.16
CA THR A 83 4.55 -2.63 20.89
C THR A 83 5.26 -3.52 19.87
N PRO A 84 6.51 -3.95 20.14
CA PRO A 84 7.25 -4.74 19.16
C PRO A 84 6.38 -5.91 18.75
N ALA A 85 6.37 -6.19 17.45
CA ALA A 85 5.59 -7.30 16.91
C ALA A 85 5.93 -8.58 17.68
N LYS A 86 4.91 -9.36 18.06
CA LYS A 86 5.13 -10.63 18.74
C LYS A 86 6.07 -11.49 17.88
N GLN A 87 7.14 -12.00 18.50
CA GLN A 87 8.06 -12.92 17.84
C GLN A 87 7.29 -14.16 17.38
N THR A 88 7.62 -14.69 16.21
CA THR A 88 7.02 -15.92 15.69
C THR A 88 7.60 -17.14 16.42
N GLU A 89 6.87 -18.25 16.48
CA GLU A 89 7.35 -19.50 17.10
C GLU A 89 8.72 -19.92 16.58
N HIS A 90 8.92 -19.84 15.26
CA HIS A 90 10.22 -20.13 14.65
C HIS A 90 11.35 -19.16 15.09
N GLN A 91 11.05 -17.88 15.34
CA GLN A 91 12.05 -16.95 15.86
C GLN A 91 12.43 -17.29 17.30
N VAL A 92 11.47 -17.75 18.10
CA VAL A 92 11.71 -18.24 19.46
C VAL A 92 12.61 -19.48 19.41
N GLU A 93 12.32 -20.45 18.53
CA GLU A 93 13.15 -21.65 18.35
C GLU A 93 14.59 -21.31 17.95
N VAL A 94 14.78 -20.38 17.02
CA VAL A 94 16.13 -19.94 16.59
C VAL A 94 16.87 -19.27 17.74
N ASN A 95 16.21 -18.38 18.49
CA ASN A 95 16.82 -17.73 19.66
C ASN A 95 17.20 -18.76 20.74
N ASP A 96 16.33 -19.75 20.99
CA ASP A 96 16.59 -20.83 21.93
C ASP A 96 17.76 -21.70 21.48
N ALA A 97 17.89 -21.97 20.18
CA ALA A 97 19.03 -22.68 19.61
C ALA A 97 20.35 -21.90 19.80
N LEU A 98 20.34 -20.59 19.55
CA LEU A 98 21.50 -19.72 19.79
C LEU A 98 21.92 -19.69 21.26
N ASN A 99 20.94 -19.67 22.17
CA ASN A 99 21.21 -19.66 23.62
C ASN A 99 21.83 -20.97 24.14
N ARG A 100 21.64 -22.08 23.44
CA ARG A 100 22.23 -23.40 23.78
C ARG A 100 23.70 -23.51 23.37
N ILE A 101 24.24 -22.55 22.62
CA ILE A 101 25.65 -22.53 22.22
C ILE A 101 26.51 -22.13 23.43
N THR A 102 27.44 -23.01 23.81
CA THR A 102 28.31 -22.85 24.98
C THR A 102 29.42 -21.83 24.75
N SER A 103 29.92 -21.76 23.52
CA SER A 103 30.96 -20.81 23.09
C SER A 103 30.38 -19.40 22.99
N ILE A 104 30.98 -18.45 23.70
CA ILE A 104 30.50 -17.07 23.75
C ILE A 104 30.73 -16.37 22.42
N ASP A 105 31.91 -16.57 21.81
CA ASP A 105 32.32 -15.91 20.58
C ASP A 105 31.49 -16.40 19.38
N ASP A 106 31.25 -17.71 19.28
CA ASP A 106 30.40 -18.29 18.22
C ASP A 106 28.95 -17.83 18.37
N ARG A 107 28.45 -17.79 19.62
CA ARG A 107 27.11 -17.31 19.91
C ARG A 107 26.96 -15.85 19.50
N GLN A 108 27.91 -14.99 19.83
CA GLN A 108 27.85 -13.57 19.48
C GLN A 108 27.88 -13.36 17.96
N THR A 109 28.76 -14.07 17.26
CA THR A 109 28.88 -13.98 15.79
C THR A 109 27.56 -14.38 15.11
N LEU A 110 26.95 -15.48 15.56
CA LEU A 110 25.66 -15.94 15.03
C LEU A 110 24.51 -14.99 15.38
N TRP A 111 24.54 -14.33 16.55
CA TRP A 111 23.56 -13.29 16.87
C TRP A 111 23.66 -12.12 15.89
N GLU A 112 24.86 -11.64 15.60
CA GLU A 112 25.10 -10.54 14.66
C GLU A 112 24.59 -10.89 13.25
N GLU A 113 24.90 -12.09 12.74
CA GLU A 113 24.39 -12.55 11.44
C GLU A 113 22.85 -12.67 11.40
N VAL A 114 22.24 -13.17 12.47
CA VAL A 114 20.78 -13.28 12.56
C VAL A 114 20.11 -11.92 12.64
N GLU A 115 20.70 -10.96 13.36
CA GLU A 115 20.24 -9.57 13.44
C GLU A 115 20.31 -8.90 12.06
N GLU A 116 21.43 -9.07 11.34
CA GLU A 116 21.63 -8.55 9.99
C GLU A 116 20.62 -9.17 9.00
N GLY A 117 20.43 -10.48 9.05
CA GLY A 117 19.42 -11.17 8.23
C GLY A 117 18.00 -10.68 8.50
N ARG A 118 17.66 -10.38 9.76
CA ARG A 118 16.36 -9.79 10.15
C ARG A 118 16.20 -8.38 9.57
N ALA A 119 17.24 -7.56 9.65
CA ALA A 119 17.24 -6.22 9.08
C ALA A 119 17.06 -6.25 7.56
N ALA A 120 17.82 -7.09 6.85
CA ALA A 120 17.71 -7.27 5.41
C ALA A 120 16.30 -7.72 4.98
N LYS A 121 15.71 -8.67 5.72
CA LYS A 121 14.33 -9.11 5.49
C LYS A 121 13.31 -8.00 5.71
N ALA A 122 13.48 -7.18 6.74
CA ALA A 122 12.61 -6.03 7.01
C ALA A 122 12.68 -5.01 5.87
N HIS A 123 13.88 -4.70 5.37
CA HIS A 123 14.09 -3.82 4.22
C HIS A 123 13.42 -4.38 2.96
N ALA A 124 13.59 -5.67 2.66
CA ALA A 124 12.93 -6.31 1.52
C ALA A 124 11.40 -6.25 1.63
N ASN A 125 10.83 -6.50 2.81
CA ASN A 125 9.39 -6.39 3.03
C ASN A 125 8.87 -4.95 2.82
N MET A 126 9.62 -3.93 3.27
CA MET A 126 9.25 -2.53 3.01
C MET A 126 9.27 -2.21 1.52
N LEU A 127 10.30 -2.66 0.78
CA LEU A 127 10.39 -2.48 -0.66
C LEU A 127 9.22 -3.17 -1.37
N LEU A 128 8.88 -4.41 -1.00
CA LEU A 128 7.72 -5.11 -1.56
C LEU A 128 6.42 -4.36 -1.29
N GLN A 129 6.24 -3.82 -0.08
CA GLN A 129 5.07 -3.03 0.26
C GLN A 129 4.98 -1.75 -0.60
N PHE A 130 6.11 -1.06 -0.81
CA PHE A 130 6.18 0.11 -1.68
C PHE A 130 5.85 -0.23 -3.14
N LEU A 131 6.48 -1.29 -3.67
CA LEU A 131 6.25 -1.76 -5.02
C LEU A 131 4.80 -2.21 -5.23
N SER A 132 4.16 -2.81 -4.23
CA SER A 132 2.74 -3.22 -4.31
C SER A 132 1.77 -2.04 -4.43
N GLY A 133 2.20 -0.84 -4.04
CA GLY A 133 1.42 0.38 -4.20
C GLY A 133 1.58 1.05 -5.58
N LEU A 134 2.51 0.60 -6.42
CA LEU A 134 2.72 1.15 -7.76
C LEU A 134 1.84 0.41 -8.78
N PRO A 135 0.94 1.11 -9.49
CA PRO A 135 -0.02 0.48 -10.42
C PRO A 135 0.64 -0.17 -11.65
N SER A 136 1.94 0.06 -11.88
CA SER A 136 2.73 -0.53 -12.96
C SER A 136 3.54 -1.76 -12.55
N VAL A 137 3.56 -2.13 -11.26
CA VAL A 137 4.31 -3.27 -10.75
C VAL A 137 3.33 -4.33 -10.23
N ILE A 138 3.14 -5.40 -11.02
CA ILE A 138 2.32 -6.54 -10.61
C ILE A 138 3.13 -7.38 -9.62
N VAL A 139 3.06 -7.05 -8.33
CA VAL A 139 3.73 -7.82 -7.26
C VAL A 139 3.13 -9.23 -7.15
N ASP A 140 1.86 -9.41 -7.51
CA ASP A 140 1.20 -10.73 -7.55
C ASP A 140 1.68 -11.63 -8.71
N ALA A 141 2.42 -11.10 -9.68
CA ALA A 141 3.07 -11.88 -10.74
C ALA A 141 4.50 -12.31 -10.37
N LEU A 142 5.00 -11.90 -9.20
CA LEU A 142 6.22 -12.47 -8.63
C LEU A 142 5.87 -13.84 -8.02
N PRO A 143 6.48 -14.94 -8.50
CA PRO A 143 6.13 -16.26 -8.00
C PRO A 143 6.49 -16.40 -6.52
N GLY A 144 5.46 -16.56 -5.69
CA GLY A 144 5.55 -17.06 -4.33
C GLY A 144 5.30 -16.04 -3.23
N LYS A 145 4.16 -16.19 -2.53
CA LYS A 145 3.92 -15.65 -1.18
C LYS A 145 4.94 -16.13 -0.12
N LYS A 146 5.88 -17.00 -0.50
CA LYS A 146 7.04 -17.43 0.27
C LYS A 146 8.24 -17.48 -0.68
N MET A 147 9.05 -16.43 -0.66
CA MET A 147 10.29 -16.39 -1.44
C MET A 147 11.36 -17.28 -0.78
N THR A 148 11.71 -18.38 -1.42
CA THR A 148 12.94 -19.17 -1.16
C THR A 148 14.06 -18.70 -2.09
N ILE A 149 15.31 -18.83 -1.65
CA ILE A 149 16.51 -18.38 -2.37
C ILE A 149 16.61 -19.01 -3.78
N ASP A 150 16.12 -20.24 -3.95
CA ASP A 150 16.09 -20.92 -5.25
C ASP A 150 15.15 -20.27 -6.28
N ASN A 151 14.09 -19.57 -5.82
CA ASN A 151 13.14 -18.89 -6.71
C ASN A 151 13.70 -17.59 -7.31
N LEU A 152 14.79 -17.04 -6.76
CA LEU A 152 15.47 -15.86 -7.30
C LEU A 152 16.27 -16.17 -8.57
N ARG A 153 16.64 -17.44 -8.80
CA ARG A 153 17.42 -17.84 -9.98
C ARG A 153 16.59 -18.14 -11.22
N VAL A 154 15.27 -18.27 -11.10
CA VAL A 154 14.39 -18.78 -12.20
C VAL A 154 13.20 -17.85 -12.49
N ALA A 155 13.34 -16.54 -12.31
CA ALA A 155 12.27 -15.59 -12.67
C ALA A 155 12.59 -14.80 -13.95
N PRO A 156 12.31 -15.32 -15.17
CA PRO A 156 12.29 -14.52 -16.38
C PRO A 156 10.87 -13.98 -16.61
N THR A 157 10.41 -13.03 -15.81
CA THR A 157 9.16 -12.28 -16.09
C THR A 157 9.40 -10.79 -16.33
N ALA A 158 10.66 -10.35 -16.35
CA ALA A 158 11.02 -9.05 -16.91
C ALA A 158 11.55 -9.27 -18.33
N LEU A 159 10.71 -9.00 -19.35
CA LEU A 159 11.21 -8.80 -20.72
C LEU A 159 12.38 -7.81 -20.66
N ASP A 160 13.52 -8.20 -21.23
CA ASP A 160 14.69 -7.34 -21.30
C ASP A 160 14.35 -6.06 -22.08
N PRO A 161 15.06 -4.94 -21.84
CA PRO A 161 14.75 -3.66 -22.47
C PRO A 161 14.79 -3.72 -24.01
N THR A 162 15.57 -4.63 -24.61
CA THR A 162 15.63 -4.84 -26.05
C THR A 162 14.37 -5.51 -26.56
N SER A 163 13.92 -6.59 -25.92
CA SER A 163 12.65 -7.25 -26.27
C SER A 163 11.45 -6.32 -26.08
N LYS A 164 11.45 -5.47 -25.04
CA LYS A 164 10.41 -4.43 -24.89
C LYS A 164 10.41 -3.43 -26.04
N LYS A 165 11.58 -3.03 -26.54
CA LYS A 165 11.69 -2.12 -27.69
C LYS A 165 11.12 -2.77 -28.96
N LEU A 166 11.48 -4.03 -29.23
CA LEU A 166 10.96 -4.80 -30.36
C LEU A 166 9.43 -4.97 -30.28
N LEU A 167 8.89 -5.23 -29.09
CA LEU A 167 7.44 -5.32 -28.87
C LEU A 167 6.73 -3.99 -29.13
N ARG A 168 7.31 -2.85 -28.75
CA ARG A 168 6.73 -1.53 -29.07
C ARG A 168 6.76 -1.25 -30.58
N GLU A 169 7.83 -1.64 -31.26
CA GLU A 169 7.94 -1.51 -32.72
C GLU A 169 6.90 -2.39 -33.43
N LEU A 170 6.69 -3.62 -32.94
CA LEU A 170 5.66 -4.53 -33.44
C LEU A 170 4.24 -3.99 -33.21
N VAL A 171 3.93 -3.50 -32.01
CA VAL A 171 2.63 -2.89 -31.73
C VAL A 171 2.41 -1.67 -32.64
N ARG A 172 3.44 -0.84 -32.82
CA ARG A 172 3.36 0.34 -33.69
C ARG A 172 3.04 -0.07 -35.13
N SER A 173 3.73 -1.07 -35.69
CA SER A 173 3.44 -1.55 -37.05
C SER A 173 2.04 -2.19 -37.18
N LEU A 174 1.53 -2.81 -36.12
CA LEU A 174 0.19 -3.41 -36.07
C LEU A 174 -0.94 -2.39 -35.80
N THR A 175 -0.62 -1.14 -35.53
CA THR A 175 -1.58 -0.04 -35.35
C THR A 175 -1.52 1.01 -36.45
N ASP A 176 -0.50 0.94 -37.31
CA ASP A 176 -0.27 1.86 -38.42
C ASP A 176 -1.04 1.42 -39.67
N ASN A 177 -2.24 1.99 -39.81
CA ASN A 177 -3.15 1.75 -40.94
C ASN A 177 -2.66 2.33 -42.27
N GLU A 178 -1.75 3.30 -42.26
CA GLU A 178 -1.43 4.09 -43.45
C GLU A 178 -0.25 3.51 -44.23
N VAL A 179 0.77 3.02 -43.52
CA VAL A 179 2.01 2.58 -44.17
C VAL A 179 2.19 1.07 -44.11
N HIS A 180 2.02 0.46 -42.93
CA HIS A 180 2.37 -0.94 -42.71
C HIS A 180 1.21 -1.88 -42.99
N LEU A 181 0.02 -1.61 -42.47
CA LEU A 181 -1.12 -2.53 -42.64
C LEU A 181 -1.71 -2.47 -44.05
N ALA A 182 -1.74 -1.28 -44.68
CA ALA A 182 -2.17 -1.13 -46.06
C ALA A 182 -1.33 -1.95 -47.05
N ALA A 183 -0.03 -2.13 -46.80
CA ALA A 183 0.85 -2.93 -47.65
C ALA A 183 0.52 -4.44 -47.64
N PHE A 184 -0.24 -4.91 -46.65
CA PHE A 184 -0.66 -6.31 -46.48
C PHE A 184 -2.17 -6.49 -46.64
N ASP A 185 -2.89 -5.49 -47.15
CA ASP A 185 -4.36 -5.46 -47.21
C ASP A 185 -5.01 -5.70 -45.83
N LEU A 186 -4.41 -5.15 -44.77
CA LEU A 186 -4.89 -5.23 -43.39
C LEU A 186 -5.36 -3.87 -42.88
N ILE A 187 -6.29 -3.88 -41.93
CA ILE A 187 -6.78 -2.71 -41.23
C ILE A 187 -6.90 -2.98 -39.72
N TYR A 188 -6.42 -2.04 -38.92
CA TYR A 188 -6.60 -1.98 -37.48
C TYR A 188 -7.86 -1.19 -37.14
N LYS A 189 -8.86 -1.86 -36.56
CA LYS A 189 -10.14 -1.26 -36.18
C LYS A 189 -10.67 -1.89 -34.89
N LYS A 190 -11.04 -1.06 -33.91
CA LYS A 190 -11.61 -1.50 -32.60
C LYS A 190 -10.73 -2.52 -31.86
N GLY A 191 -9.42 -2.33 -31.84
CA GLY A 191 -8.50 -3.23 -31.13
C GLY A 191 -8.15 -4.52 -31.89
N ARG A 192 -8.54 -4.64 -33.17
CA ARG A 192 -8.41 -5.86 -33.97
C ARG A 192 -7.65 -5.56 -35.25
N VAL A 193 -6.81 -6.49 -35.68
CA VAL A 193 -6.20 -6.47 -37.02
C VAL A 193 -6.95 -7.46 -37.88
N ARG A 194 -7.56 -6.98 -38.97
CA ARG A 194 -8.36 -7.78 -39.90
C ARG A 194 -8.02 -7.42 -41.34
N MET A 195 -8.40 -8.27 -42.29
CA MET A 195 -8.25 -7.97 -43.71
C MET A 195 -9.16 -6.80 -44.12
N ASP A 196 -8.66 -5.92 -45.00
CA ASP A 196 -9.38 -4.78 -45.57
C ASP A 196 -10.35 -5.23 -46.68
N TYR A 197 -10.01 -6.29 -47.42
CA TYR A 197 -10.85 -6.86 -48.47
C TYR A 197 -10.90 -8.40 -48.41
N GLY A 198 -12.09 -8.99 -48.28
CA GLY A 198 -12.29 -10.45 -48.27
C GLY A 198 -13.20 -10.94 -47.14
N ALA A 199 -13.21 -12.27 -46.91
CA ALA A 199 -13.83 -12.84 -45.72
C ALA A 199 -13.27 -12.12 -44.50
N GLU A 200 -14.11 -11.63 -43.59
CA GLU A 200 -13.74 -10.80 -42.43
C GLU A 200 -12.95 -11.60 -41.37
N THR A 201 -11.92 -12.33 -41.80
CA THR A 201 -11.03 -13.12 -40.98
C THR A 201 -10.17 -12.19 -40.12
N GLU A 202 -10.31 -12.37 -38.81
CA GLU A 202 -9.54 -11.68 -37.79
C GLU A 202 -8.16 -12.33 -37.67
N LEU A 203 -7.10 -11.54 -37.85
CA LEU A 203 -5.72 -12.01 -37.71
C LEU A 203 -5.26 -11.93 -36.26
N ILE A 204 -5.64 -10.85 -35.57
CA ILE A 204 -5.31 -10.62 -34.16
C ILE A 204 -6.57 -10.17 -33.44
N SER A 205 -6.94 -10.92 -32.41
CA SER A 205 -8.09 -10.63 -31.56
C SER A 205 -7.82 -9.45 -30.61
N PRO A 206 -8.86 -8.80 -30.05
CA PRO A 206 -8.68 -7.72 -29.09
C PRO A 206 -7.90 -8.15 -27.86
N GLU A 207 -8.13 -9.38 -27.38
CA GLU A 207 -7.46 -9.94 -26.21
C GLU A 207 -5.96 -10.14 -26.47
N GLN A 208 -5.60 -10.59 -27.68
CA GLN A 208 -4.21 -10.74 -28.10
C GLN A 208 -3.52 -9.38 -28.24
N MET A 209 -4.21 -8.38 -28.78
CA MET A 209 -3.69 -7.01 -28.88
C MET A 209 -3.49 -6.39 -27.50
N GLN A 210 -4.44 -6.60 -26.59
CA GLN A 210 -4.37 -6.11 -25.21
C GLN A 210 -3.19 -6.73 -24.46
N LEU A 211 -2.93 -8.03 -24.63
CA LEU A 211 -1.78 -8.70 -24.05
C LEU A 211 -0.46 -8.15 -24.62
N LEU A 212 -0.38 -7.88 -25.92
CA LEU A 212 0.80 -7.25 -26.53
C LEU A 212 1.05 -5.83 -26.01
N LEU A 213 -0.02 -5.04 -25.83
CA LEU A 213 0.06 -3.69 -25.24
C LEU A 213 0.54 -3.73 -23.78
N GLN A 214 0.02 -4.68 -22.99
CA GLN A 214 0.44 -4.90 -21.60
C GLN A 214 1.92 -5.32 -21.50
N LEU A 215 2.37 -6.24 -22.35
CA LEU A 215 3.77 -6.68 -22.39
C LEU A 215 4.72 -5.58 -22.89
N ALA A 216 4.27 -4.72 -23.81
CA ALA A 216 5.01 -3.57 -24.32
C ALA A 216 5.04 -2.37 -23.35
N GLY A 217 4.15 -2.36 -22.34
CA GLY A 217 3.99 -1.26 -21.38
C GLY A 217 3.30 -0.03 -21.97
N ILE A 218 2.48 -0.20 -23.01
CA ILE A 218 1.72 0.87 -23.66
C ILE A 218 0.29 0.84 -23.11
N ARG A 219 -0.19 1.92 -22.50
CA ARG A 219 -1.60 2.03 -22.07
C ARG A 219 -2.48 2.22 -23.30
N GLU A 220 -3.68 1.66 -23.28
CA GLU A 220 -4.63 1.59 -24.41
C GLU A 220 -4.99 2.95 -25.05
N ASP A 221 -4.64 4.07 -24.40
CA ASP A 221 -4.93 5.43 -24.86
C ASP A 221 -3.82 6.09 -25.71
N GLY A 222 -2.84 5.32 -26.22
CA GLY A 222 -1.83 5.84 -27.16
C GLY A 222 -0.94 6.96 -26.62
N THR A 223 -1.01 7.25 -25.33
CA THR A 223 -0.19 8.25 -24.64
C THR A 223 0.88 7.52 -23.86
N GLY A 224 2.11 7.58 -24.38
CA GLY A 224 3.30 7.09 -23.69
C GLY A 224 3.40 7.76 -22.32
N ALA A 225 3.57 6.94 -21.28
CA ALA A 225 3.89 7.46 -19.95
C ALA A 225 5.33 7.99 -19.98
N ALA A 226 5.47 9.28 -19.67
CA ALA A 226 6.73 9.87 -19.21
C ALA A 226 7.16 9.26 -17.87
#